data_AF-A0A847GXX2-F1
#
_entry.id   AF-A0A847GXX2-F1
#
_cell.length_a   1.000
_cell.length_b   1.000
_cell.length_c   1.000
_cell.angle_alpha   90.00
_cell.angle_beta   90.00
_cell.angle_gamma   90.00
#
_symmetry.space_group_name_H-M   'P 1'
#
loop_
_entity.id
_entity.type
_entity.pdbx_description
1 polymer ?
#
loop_
_entity_poly.entity_id
_entity_poly.type
_entity_poly.pdbx_seq_one_letter_code
_entity_poly.pdbx_strand_id
1 'polypeptide(L)'
;MSRPTGEDTKEQYDTPEYRARFLQLAEHAVGQAQQYVNAGCQIVCILGVEGSPSCSVTTVPTRNGPADGSGVFFEILLAEFRKADLQVPVVGIPEAADMTQAVAQVRRTLPTPHPMNPDQTSRTSDQD
;
A
#
# COMPACT_ATOMS: atom_id res chain seq x y z
N MET A 1 19.91 -15.32 6.13
CA MET A 1 20.58 -14.83 4.91
C MET A 1 19.75 -13.67 4.40
N SER A 2 20.25 -12.43 4.50
CA SER A 2 19.59 -11.28 3.88
C SER A 2 19.65 -11.43 2.37
N ARG A 3 18.58 -11.04 1.65
CA ARG A 3 18.63 -10.93 0.20
C ARG A 3 19.78 -9.99 -0.20
N PRO A 4 20.56 -10.30 -1.25
CA PRO A 4 21.48 -9.32 -1.80
C PRO A 4 20.66 -8.15 -2.35
N THR A 5 20.67 -7.04 -1.62
CA THR A 5 19.99 -5.80 -2.02
C THR A 5 20.73 -5.19 -3.20
N GLY A 6 20.06 -5.01 -4.35
CA GLY A 6 20.58 -4.17 -5.44
C GLY A 6 20.85 -4.81 -6.81
N GLU A 7 20.50 -6.07 -7.07
CA GLU A 7 20.61 -6.65 -8.43
C GLU A 7 19.32 -6.52 -9.26
N ASP A 8 18.17 -6.35 -8.61
CA ASP A 8 16.86 -6.30 -9.25
C ASP A 8 16.47 -4.85 -9.61
N THR A 9 16.29 -4.61 -10.91
CA THR A 9 16.02 -3.28 -11.51
C THR A 9 14.62 -3.20 -12.10
N LYS A 10 14.03 -2.00 -12.16
CA LYS A 10 12.71 -1.75 -12.76
C LYS A 10 12.60 -2.38 -14.15
N GLU A 11 13.65 -2.24 -14.96
CA GLU A 11 13.68 -2.72 -16.34
C GLU A 11 13.54 -4.25 -16.46
N GLN A 12 13.98 -5.02 -15.46
CA GLN A 12 13.80 -6.48 -15.46
C GLN A 12 12.35 -6.91 -15.20
N TYR A 13 11.59 -6.08 -14.49
CA TYR A 13 10.19 -6.32 -14.16
C TYR A 13 9.23 -5.63 -15.13
N ASP A 14 9.72 -4.69 -15.94
CA ASP A 14 8.92 -3.94 -16.91
C ASP A 14 8.79 -4.72 -18.23
N THR A 15 8.33 -5.96 -18.16
CA THR A 15 8.02 -6.80 -19.33
C THR A 15 6.51 -7.00 -19.46
N PRO A 16 6.00 -7.29 -20.67
CA PRO A 16 4.58 -7.56 -20.88
C PRO A 16 4.02 -8.67 -19.97
N GLU A 17 4.81 -9.72 -19.74
CA GLU A 17 4.42 -10.87 -18.93
C GLU A 17 4.29 -10.49 -17.44
N TYR A 18 5.28 -9.78 -16.89
CA TYR A 18 5.22 -9.30 -15.52
C TYR A 18 4.12 -8.26 -15.33
N ARG A 19 3.95 -7.33 -16.27
CA ARG A 19 2.84 -6.36 -16.26
C ARG A 19 1.48 -7.03 -16.24
N ALA A 20 1.27 -8.07 -17.05
CA ALA A 20 0.01 -8.82 -17.04
C ALA A 20 -0.25 -9.50 -15.69
N ARG A 21 0.79 -10.08 -15.07
CA ARG A 21 0.69 -10.66 -13.72
C ARG A 21 0.42 -9.60 -12.64
N PHE A 22 1.08 -8.47 -12.73
CA PHE A 22 0.89 -7.35 -11.82
C PHE A 22 -0.49 -6.71 -11.95
N LEU A 23 -1.04 -6.65 -13.16
CA LEU A 23 -2.42 -6.24 -13.38
C LEU A 23 -3.40 -7.18 -12.67
N GLN A 24 -3.25 -8.50 -12.83
CA GLN A 24 -4.09 -9.48 -12.12
C GLN A 24 -4.02 -9.31 -10.60
N LEU A 25 -2.82 -9.07 -10.05
CA LEU A 25 -2.64 -8.84 -8.63
C LEU A 25 -3.27 -7.51 -8.16
N ALA A 26 -3.12 -6.45 -8.97
CA ALA A 26 -3.69 -5.14 -8.69
C ALA A 26 -5.22 -5.17 -8.70
N GLU A 27 -5.82 -5.82 -9.71
CA GLU A 27 -7.26 -6.02 -9.80
C GLU A 27 -7.80 -6.77 -8.57
N HIS A 28 -7.09 -7.80 -8.11
CA HIS A 28 -7.48 -8.52 -6.90
C HIS A 28 -7.42 -7.62 -5.65
N ALA A 29 -6.33 -6.88 -5.49
CA ALA A 29 -6.15 -5.97 -4.35
C ALA A 29 -7.21 -4.85 -4.34
N VAL A 30 -7.53 -4.27 -5.50
CA VAL A 30 -8.59 -3.27 -5.66
C VAL A 30 -9.97 -3.87 -5.40
N GLY A 31 -10.23 -5.10 -5.85
CA GLY A 31 -11.46 -5.81 -5.54
C GLY A 31 -11.67 -5.98 -4.03
N GLN A 32 -10.61 -6.38 -3.31
CA GLN A 32 -10.63 -6.47 -1.85
C GLN A 32 -10.84 -5.09 -1.20
N ALA A 33 -10.12 -4.07 -1.67
CA ALA A 33 -10.27 -2.70 -1.21
C ALA A 33 -11.73 -2.22 -1.34
N GLN A 34 -12.36 -2.46 -2.48
CA GLN A 34 -13.75 -2.09 -2.72
C GLN A 34 -14.72 -2.84 -1.78
N GLN A 35 -14.46 -4.12 -1.52
CA GLN A 35 -15.26 -4.89 -0.55
C GLN A 35 -15.18 -4.29 0.86
N TYR A 36 -13.98 -3.89 1.30
CA TYR A 36 -13.80 -3.21 2.58
C TYR A 36 -14.56 -1.88 2.62
N VAL A 37 -14.44 -1.05 1.59
CA VAL A 37 -15.17 0.22 1.50
C VAL A 37 -16.68 0.00 1.53
N ASN A 38 -17.18 -0.98 0.79
CA ASN A 38 -18.60 -1.33 0.76
C ASN A 38 -19.11 -1.87 2.11
N ALA A 39 -18.23 -2.49 2.91
CA ALA A 39 -18.53 -2.92 4.28
C ALA A 39 -18.44 -1.78 5.31
N GLY A 40 -18.14 -0.54 4.89
CA GLY A 40 -18.01 0.62 5.77
C GLY A 40 -16.62 0.78 6.38
N CYS A 41 -15.62 0.01 5.93
CA CYS A 41 -14.23 0.21 6.34
C CYS A 41 -13.60 1.37 5.56
N GLN A 42 -12.78 2.16 6.23
CA GLN A 42 -11.97 3.18 5.59
C GLN A 42 -10.57 2.64 5.31
N ILE A 43 -10.13 2.74 4.06
CA ILE A 43 -8.74 2.47 3.70
C ILE A 43 -7.93 3.74 3.96
N VAL A 44 -7.01 3.67 4.93
CA VAL A 44 -6.29 4.85 5.43
C VAL A 44 -5.06 5.20 4.60
N CYS A 45 -4.32 4.20 4.12
CA CYS A 45 -3.18 4.39 3.24
C CYS A 45 -2.80 3.08 2.53
N ILE A 46 -2.05 3.19 1.43
CA ILE A 46 -1.33 2.09 0.78
C ILE A 46 0.14 2.21 1.17
N LEU A 47 0.74 1.12 1.60
CA LEU A 47 2.15 1.05 1.96
C LEU A 47 2.93 0.39 0.83
N GLY A 48 3.99 1.05 0.35
CA GLY A 48 4.96 0.48 -0.59
C GLY A 48 6.36 0.45 0.04
N VAL A 49 7.19 -0.52 -0.37
CA VAL A 49 8.55 -0.68 0.17
C VAL A 49 9.55 -0.04 -0.78
N GLU A 50 10.26 0.99 -0.31
CA GLU A 50 11.28 1.69 -1.09
C GLU A 50 12.52 0.83 -1.34
N GLY A 51 13.12 0.98 -2.51
CA GLY A 51 14.24 0.15 -2.96
C GLY A 51 13.83 -1.13 -3.69
N SER A 52 12.52 -1.41 -3.79
CA SER A 52 11.98 -2.52 -4.58
C SER A 52 11.64 -2.08 -6.02
N PRO A 53 12.09 -2.78 -7.08
CA PRO A 53 11.74 -2.44 -8.47
C PRO A 53 10.25 -2.59 -8.78
N SER A 54 9.50 -3.33 -7.95
CA SER A 54 8.06 -3.53 -8.09
C SER A 54 7.23 -2.65 -7.16
N CYS A 55 7.65 -2.48 -5.89
CA CYS A 55 6.83 -1.87 -4.84
C CYS A 55 7.28 -0.48 -4.36
N SER A 56 8.38 0.08 -4.91
CA SER A 56 8.82 1.44 -4.53
C SER A 56 7.75 2.48 -4.82
N VAL A 57 7.70 3.49 -3.97
CA VAL A 57 6.70 4.58 -4.07
C VAL A 57 7.31 5.80 -4.72
N THR A 58 8.48 6.22 -4.23
CA THR A 58 9.12 7.47 -4.66
C THR A 58 10.46 7.27 -5.34
N THR A 59 11.21 6.23 -4.94
CA THR A 59 12.55 5.99 -5.48
C THR A 59 12.69 4.52 -5.90
N VAL A 60 12.78 4.28 -7.20
CA VAL A 60 12.85 2.93 -7.78
C VAL A 60 14.28 2.60 -8.22
N PRO A 61 14.80 1.38 -7.97
CA PRO A 61 16.08 0.96 -8.52
C PRO A 61 15.99 0.78 -10.04
N THR A 62 16.86 1.44 -10.79
CA THR A 62 17.00 1.27 -12.25
C THR A 62 18.39 0.76 -12.58
N ARG A 63 18.60 0.31 -13.83
CA ARG A 63 19.93 -0.07 -14.34
C ARG A 63 21.00 1.02 -14.16
N ASN A 64 20.60 2.29 -14.15
CA ASN A 64 21.52 3.43 -14.02
C ASN A 64 21.64 3.95 -12.58
N GLY A 65 21.11 3.22 -11.60
CA GLY A 65 21.01 3.63 -10.20
C GLY A 65 19.57 3.99 -9.79
N PRO A 66 19.36 4.38 -8.51
CA PRO A 66 18.04 4.81 -8.05
C PRO A 66 17.55 6.05 -8.80
N ALA A 67 16.29 6.05 -9.22
CA ALA A 67 15.67 7.17 -9.92
C ALA A 67 14.31 7.51 -9.29
N ASP A 68 13.89 8.76 -9.46
CA ASP A 68 12.57 9.21 -9.03
C ASP A 68 11.48 8.46 -9.80
N GLY A 69 10.55 7.85 -9.07
CA GLY A 69 9.44 7.10 -9.63
C GLY A 69 9.04 5.91 -8.78
N SER A 70 7.98 5.23 -9.21
CA SER A 70 7.45 4.05 -8.54
C SER A 70 7.84 2.76 -9.26
N GLY A 71 7.76 1.67 -8.51
CA GLY A 71 7.96 0.33 -9.04
C GLY A 71 6.83 -0.09 -9.99
N VAL A 72 7.12 -1.04 -10.89
CA VAL A 72 6.21 -1.44 -11.98
C VAL A 72 4.84 -1.90 -11.46
N PHE A 73 4.81 -2.70 -10.39
CA PHE A 73 3.57 -3.14 -9.78
C PHE A 73 2.81 -1.97 -9.15
N PHE A 74 3.53 -1.09 -8.46
CA PHE A 74 2.93 0.04 -7.77
C PHE A 74 2.28 1.05 -8.74
N GLU A 75 2.89 1.29 -9.91
CA GLU A 75 2.28 2.08 -11.00
C GLU A 75 0.93 1.51 -11.45
N ILE A 76 0.88 0.20 -11.68
CA ILE A 76 -0.33 -0.50 -12.11
C ILE A 76 -1.38 -0.47 -10.99
N LEU A 77 -0.97 -0.74 -9.75
CA LEU A 77 -1.85 -0.71 -8.58
C LEU A 77 -2.53 0.66 -8.43
N LEU A 78 -1.77 1.76 -8.48
CA LEU A 78 -2.33 3.11 -8.38
C LEU A 78 -3.23 3.47 -9.56
N ALA A 79 -2.96 2.94 -10.75
CA ALA A 79 -3.86 3.10 -11.89
C ALA A 79 -5.20 2.38 -11.64
N GLU A 80 -5.18 1.16 -11.13
CA GLU A 80 -6.40 0.40 -10.81
C GLU A 80 -7.20 1.05 -9.66
N PHE A 81 -6.54 1.53 -8.61
CA PHE A 81 -7.20 2.30 -7.53
C PHE A 81 -7.90 3.55 -8.07
N ARG A 82 -7.26 4.30 -8.98
CA ARG A 82 -7.88 5.47 -9.63
C ARG A 82 -9.07 5.09 -10.52
N LYS A 83 -9.00 3.97 -11.25
CA LYS A 83 -10.13 3.48 -12.07
C LYS A 83 -11.34 3.11 -11.20
N ALA A 84 -11.11 2.63 -9.99
CA ALA A 84 -12.14 2.34 -9.00
C ALA A 84 -12.62 3.58 -8.21
N ASP A 85 -12.14 4.77 -8.54
CA ASP A 85 -12.40 6.03 -7.81
C ASP A 85 -12.00 5.97 -6.32
N LEU A 86 -11.03 5.11 -6.00
CA LEU A 86 -10.48 4.96 -4.65
C LEU A 86 -9.23 5.83 -4.51
N GLN A 87 -9.40 7.01 -3.92
CA GLN A 87 -8.29 7.91 -3.61
C GLN A 87 -7.75 7.60 -2.22
N VAL A 88 -6.58 6.95 -2.16
CA VAL A 88 -5.95 6.52 -0.92
C VAL A 88 -4.54 7.11 -0.82
N PRO A 89 -4.14 7.71 0.32
CA PRO A 89 -2.77 8.17 0.54
C PRO A 89 -1.76 7.04 0.38
N VAL A 90 -0.59 7.35 -0.17
CA VAL A 90 0.50 6.39 -0.30
C VAL A 90 1.65 6.76 0.62
N VAL A 91 2.22 5.76 1.29
CA VAL A 91 3.38 5.92 2.16
C VAL A 91 4.48 4.94 1.75
N GLY A 92 5.67 5.47 1.46
CA GLY A 92 6.88 4.69 1.23
C GLY A 92 7.53 4.28 2.55
N ILE A 93 7.83 2.99 2.71
CA ILE A 93 8.51 2.42 3.87
C ILE A 93 9.93 2.04 3.44
N PRO A 94 10.98 2.56 4.11
CA PRO A 94 12.35 2.15 3.81
C PRO A 94 12.59 0.69 4.24
N GLU A 95 13.32 -0.09 3.43
CA GLU A 95 13.58 -1.50 3.72
C GLU A 95 14.54 -1.71 4.90
N ALA A 96 15.60 -0.89 5.01
CA ALA A 96 16.67 -1.07 6.00
C ALA A 96 17.06 0.22 6.74
N ALA A 97 16.30 1.31 6.55
CA ALA A 97 16.59 2.60 7.18
C ALA A 97 15.63 2.91 8.34
N ASP A 98 15.84 4.05 8.98
CA ASP A 98 14.99 4.52 10.08
C ASP A 98 13.53 4.68 9.63
N MET A 99 12.64 3.93 10.28
CA MET A 99 11.21 3.91 10.01
C MET A 99 10.45 5.06 10.69
N THR A 100 11.12 5.91 11.47
CA THR A 100 10.50 7.01 12.22
C THR A 100 9.66 7.94 11.32
N GLN A 101 10.18 8.30 10.14
CA GLN A 101 9.46 9.16 9.21
C GLN A 101 8.23 8.47 8.60
N ALA A 102 8.37 7.20 8.22
CA ALA A 102 7.28 6.38 7.70
C ALA A 102 6.15 6.22 8.74
N VAL A 103 6.49 5.92 10.00
CA VAL A 103 5.50 5.86 11.09
C VAL A 103 4.82 7.21 11.29
N ALA A 104 5.56 8.32 11.24
CA ALA A 104 4.98 9.65 11.33
C ALA A 104 4.01 9.95 10.18
N GLN A 105 4.31 9.49 8.95
CA GLN A 105 3.41 9.62 7.81
C GLN A 105 2.12 8.81 8.00
N VAL A 106 2.23 7.53 8.40
CA VAL A 106 1.05 6.68 8.68
C VAL A 106 0.19 7.29 9.80
N ARG A 107 0.82 7.81 10.86
CA ARG A 107 0.08 8.48 11.95
C ARG A 107 -0.74 9.68 11.48
N ARG A 108 -0.28 10.39 10.44
CA ARG A 108 -1.04 11.52 9.84
C ARG A 108 -2.21 11.07 8.98
N THR A 109 -2.15 9.87 8.41
CA THR A 109 -3.23 9.33 7.58
C THR A 109 -4.32 8.63 8.39
N LEU A 110 -4.03 8.27 9.65
CA LEU A 110 -5.04 7.68 10.52
C LEU A 110 -6.09 8.72 10.90
N PRO A 111 -7.39 8.42 10.72
CA PRO A 111 -8.44 9.26 11.28
C PRO A 111 -8.29 9.31 12.81
N THR A 112 -8.60 10.46 13.42
CA THR A 112 -8.72 10.54 14.88
C THR A 112 -9.67 9.43 15.36
N PRO A 113 -9.34 8.72 16.44
CA PRO A 113 -10.17 7.60 16.90
C PRO A 113 -11.62 8.07 17.02
N HIS A 114 -12.52 7.39 16.33
CA HIS A 114 -13.95 7.63 16.46
C HIS A 114 -14.31 7.42 17.94
N PRO A 115 -14.97 8.38 18.61
CA PRO A 115 -15.40 8.16 19.98
C PRO A 115 -16.34 6.94 19.98
N MET A 116 -15.95 5.90 20.71
CA MET A 116 -16.82 4.76 20.98
C MET A 116 -18.14 5.31 21.54
N ASN A 117 -19.25 5.02 20.85
CA ASN A 117 -20.58 5.38 21.34
C ASN A 117 -20.81 4.63 22.68
N PRO A 118 -21.04 5.33 23.81
CA PRO A 118 -21.21 4.70 25.12
C PRO A 118 -22.43 3.76 25.20
N ASP A 119 -23.34 3.82 24.22
CA ASP A 119 -24.62 3.11 24.22
C ASP A 119 -24.54 1.60 23.88
N GLN A 120 -23.33 1.04 23.70
CA GLN A 120 -23.14 -0.41 23.55
C GLN A 120 -22.76 -1.12 24.86
N THR A 121 -22.75 -0.42 26.01
CA THR A 121 -22.44 -1.03 27.32
C THR A 121 -23.64 -1.64 28.04
N SER A 122 -24.87 -1.46 27.54
CA SER A 122 -26.08 -2.02 28.16
C SER A 122 -26.64 -3.21 27.37
N ARG A 123 -25.93 -4.34 27.36
CA ARG A 123 -26.54 -5.64 27.04
C ARG A 123 -25.77 -6.83 27.65
N THR A 124 -25.39 -6.72 28.92
CA THR A 124 -25.00 -7.86 29.76
C THR A 124 -25.48 -7.64 31.19
N SER A 125 -26.79 -7.59 31.37
CA SER A 125 -27.46 -7.73 32.66
C SER A 125 -28.93 -7.93 32.36
N ASP A 126 -29.28 -9.17 32.07
CA ASP A 126 -30.59 -9.79 32.36
C ASP A 126 -30.65 -11.15 31.64
N GLN A 127 -30.16 -12.17 32.34
CA GLN A 127 -30.75 -13.50 32.25
C GLN A 127 -30.56 -14.16 33.61
N ASP A 128 -31.70 -14.30 34.30
CA ASP A 128 -31.93 -14.95 35.59
C ASP A 128 -31.40 -16.39 35.71
#